data_AF-A0A6A4IM66-F1
#
_entry.id   AF-A0A6A4IM66-F1
#
_cell.length_a   1.000
_cell.length_b   1.000
_cell.length_c   1.000
_cell.angle_alpha   90.00
_cell.angle_beta   90.00
_cell.angle_gamma   90.00
#
_symmetry.space_group_name_H-M   'P 1'
#
loop_
_entity.id
_entity.type
_entity.pdbx_description
1 polymer ?
#
loop_
_entity_poly.entity_id
_entity_poly.type
_entity_poly.pdbx_seq_one_letter_code
_entity_poly.pdbx_strand_id
1 'polypeptide(L)'
;MPASLIPDQRPFLRSGFRLAELQESMQFTPSKFERFLHLVRGTARELGLDPTKRHVQQEPTKWRSFISKMISQEKGLKSFVGHWPIEAYFDFWTRKYTTRLASASRKRTAKVHPSRIQINLL
;
A
#
# COMPACT_ATOMS: atom_id res chain seq x y z
N MET A 1 23.93 7.51 24.28
CA MET A 1 22.50 7.84 24.33
C MET A 1 21.75 6.81 23.49
N PRO A 2 20.86 5.98 24.07
CA PRO A 2 20.03 5.09 23.25
C PRO A 2 19.18 5.96 22.33
N ALA A 3 19.16 5.66 21.04
CA ALA A 3 18.29 6.36 20.11
C ALA A 3 16.83 6.07 20.52
N SER A 4 16.10 7.09 20.94
CA SER A 4 14.67 6.96 21.27
C SER A 4 13.93 6.44 20.04
N LEU A 5 13.29 5.27 20.17
CA LEU A 5 12.46 4.72 19.12
C LEU A 5 11.22 5.59 18.93
N ILE A 6 10.89 5.89 17.67
CA ILE A 6 9.68 6.59 17.25
C ILE A 6 8.50 5.64 17.46
N PRO A 7 7.52 6.00 18.31
CA PRO A 7 6.41 5.12 18.67
C PRO A 7 5.52 4.79 17.46
N ASP A 8 4.75 3.71 17.60
CA ASP A 8 3.75 3.31 16.60
C ASP A 8 2.61 4.33 16.54
N GLN A 9 2.48 5.00 15.40
CA GLN A 9 1.43 6.00 15.17
C GLN A 9 0.20 5.44 14.45
N ARG A 10 0.18 4.15 14.06
CA ARG A 10 -0.95 3.54 13.35
C ARG A 10 -2.31 3.70 14.05
N PRO A 11 -2.41 3.58 15.39
CA PRO A 11 -3.69 3.78 16.08
C PRO A 11 -4.28 5.19 15.91
N PHE A 12 -3.44 6.18 15.65
CA PHE A 12 -3.84 7.58 15.46
C PHE A 12 -4.15 7.92 14.00
N LEU A 13 -3.76 7.06 13.06
CA LEU A 13 -4.14 7.20 11.66
C LEU A 13 -5.63 6.86 11.50
N ARG A 14 -6.40 7.82 11.01
CA ARG A 14 -7.83 7.63 10.74
C ARG A 14 -8.04 6.49 9.75
N SER A 15 -9.16 5.78 9.87
CA SER A 15 -9.56 4.80 8.86
C SER A 15 -9.71 5.50 7.50
N GLY A 16 -8.86 5.13 6.54
CA GLY A 16 -8.83 5.81 5.24
C GLY A 16 -7.99 7.08 5.21
N PHE A 17 -6.98 7.18 6.08
CA PHE A 17 -6.02 8.28 6.11
C PHE A 17 -5.46 8.64 4.72
N ARG A 18 -5.09 9.90 4.54
CA ARG A 18 -4.44 10.43 3.34
C ARG A 18 -2.92 10.27 3.43
N LEU A 19 -2.24 10.17 2.29
CA LEU A 19 -0.77 10.08 2.26
C LEU A 19 -0.07 11.21 3.04
N ALA A 20 -0.66 12.41 3.07
CA ALA A 20 -0.14 13.54 3.85
C ALA A 20 -0.11 13.25 5.36
N GLU A 21 -1.15 12.62 5.92
CA GLU A 21 -1.20 12.30 7.36
C GLU A 21 -0.11 11.27 7.73
N LEU A 22 0.17 10.33 6.82
CA LEU A 22 1.29 9.39 6.99
C LEU A 22 2.65 10.09 6.91
N GLN A 23 2.83 11.00 5.94
CA GLN A 23 4.05 11.78 5.81
C GLN A 23 4.33 12.61 7.06
N GLU A 24 3.32 13.31 7.58
CA GLU A 24 3.40 14.12 8.80
C GLU A 24 3.78 13.25 10.01
N SER A 25 3.14 12.09 10.16
CA SER A 25 3.43 11.13 11.25
C SER A 25 4.87 10.58 11.18
N MET A 26 5.45 10.49 9.99
CA MET A 26 6.85 10.09 9.79
C MET A 26 7.82 11.26 9.93
N GLN A 27 7.32 12.51 9.96
CA GLN A 27 8.11 13.74 9.90
C GLN A 27 9.08 13.76 8.71
N PHE A 28 8.66 13.19 7.58
CA PHE A 28 9.46 13.17 6.37
C PHE A 28 9.23 14.43 5.54
N THR A 29 10.29 14.94 4.92
CA THR A 29 10.15 15.92 3.85
C THR A 29 9.42 15.27 2.66
N PRO A 30 8.73 16.05 1.81
CA PRO A 30 8.03 15.51 0.65
C PRO A 30 8.93 14.64 -0.25
N SER A 31 10.15 15.07 -0.50
CA SER A 31 11.12 14.33 -1.33
C SER A 31 11.56 13.01 -0.71
N LYS A 32 11.81 12.99 0.60
CA LYS A 32 12.16 11.77 1.33
C LYS A 32 10.98 10.80 1.38
N PHE A 33 9.77 11.33 1.54
CA PHE A 33 8.56 10.55 1.55
C PHE A 33 8.31 9.89 0.18
N GLU A 34 8.39 10.63 -0.91
CA GLU A 34 8.30 10.07 -2.27
C GLU A 34 9.33 8.95 -2.50
N ARG A 35 10.59 9.16 -2.11
CA ARG A 35 11.61 8.11 -2.21
C ARG A 35 11.23 6.86 -1.42
N PHE A 36 10.68 7.02 -0.22
CA PHE A 36 10.17 5.92 0.59
C PHE A 36 9.01 5.19 -0.12
N LEU A 37 8.05 5.90 -0.70
CA LEU A 37 6.94 5.29 -1.45
C LEU A 37 7.43 4.46 -2.63
N HIS A 38 8.40 4.99 -3.38
CA HIS A 38 9.04 4.31 -4.50
C HIS A 38 9.81 3.07 -4.05
N LEU A 39 10.55 3.18 -2.95
CA LEU A 39 11.30 2.05 -2.38
C LEU A 39 10.37 0.92 -1.98
N VAL A 40 9.30 1.20 -1.23
CA VAL A 40 8.31 0.19 -0.83
C VAL A 40 7.72 -0.52 -2.05
N ARG A 41 7.27 0.22 -3.07
CA ARG A 41 6.69 -0.38 -4.28
C ARG A 41 7.71 -1.19 -5.07
N GLY A 42 8.93 -0.70 -5.20
CA GLY A 42 10.02 -1.37 -5.91
C GLY A 42 10.40 -2.68 -5.26
N THR A 43 10.71 -2.64 -3.96
CA THR A 43 11.12 -3.81 -3.18
C THR A 43 9.98 -4.83 -3.07
N ALA A 44 8.72 -4.38 -2.97
CA ALA A 44 7.58 -5.29 -2.96
C ALA A 44 7.43 -6.07 -4.28
N ARG A 45 7.63 -5.40 -5.43
CA ARG A 45 7.61 -6.06 -6.74
C ARG A 45 8.77 -7.04 -6.90
N GLU A 46 9.97 -6.62 -6.50
CA GLU A 46 11.18 -7.45 -6.57
C GLU A 46 11.01 -8.77 -5.81
N LEU A 47 10.39 -8.72 -4.63
CA LEU A 47 10.15 -9.90 -3.79
C LEU A 47 8.83 -10.61 -4.09
N GLY A 48 8.09 -10.17 -5.10
CA GLY A 48 6.83 -10.79 -5.52
C GLY A 48 5.76 -10.78 -4.43
N LEU A 49 5.63 -9.67 -3.70
CA LEU A 49 4.48 -9.40 -2.83
C LEU A 49 3.26 -9.03 -3.67
N ASP A 50 2.08 -9.45 -3.21
CA ASP A 50 0.83 -9.23 -3.93
C ASP A 50 0.20 -7.88 -3.54
N PRO A 51 0.14 -6.88 -4.44
CA PRO A 51 -0.42 -5.55 -4.12
C PRO A 51 -1.95 -5.56 -3.96
N THR A 52 -2.62 -6.71 -4.09
CA THR A 52 -4.05 -6.86 -3.81
C THR A 52 -4.34 -7.37 -2.40
N LYS A 53 -3.32 -7.84 -1.68
CA LYS A 53 -3.42 -8.39 -0.33
C LYS A 53 -2.80 -7.45 0.69
N ARG A 54 -3.42 -7.32 1.87
CA ARG A 54 -2.84 -6.57 3.00
C ARG A 54 -1.62 -7.30 3.54
N HIS A 55 -0.77 -6.61 4.30
CA HIS A 55 0.45 -7.21 4.85
C HIS A 55 0.18 -8.51 5.64
N VAL A 56 -0.86 -8.54 6.48
CA VAL A 56 -1.28 -9.73 7.26
C VAL A 56 -1.72 -10.92 6.39
N GLN A 57 -1.99 -10.69 5.10
CA GLN A 57 -2.43 -11.70 4.14
C GLN A 57 -1.30 -12.12 3.19
N GLN A 58 -0.11 -11.52 3.32
CA GLN A 58 1.07 -11.90 2.53
C GLN A 58 1.63 -13.22 3.03
N GLU A 59 2.41 -13.88 2.18
CA GLU A 59 3.20 -15.03 2.63
C GLU A 59 4.23 -14.54 3.68
N PRO A 60 4.23 -15.12 4.91
CA PRO A 60 5.01 -14.58 6.02
C PRO A 60 6.52 -14.49 5.78
N THR A 61 7.08 -15.39 4.98
CA THR A 61 8.52 -15.41 4.67
C THR A 61 8.89 -14.26 3.73
N LYS A 62 8.12 -14.05 2.66
CA LYS A 62 8.25 -12.90 1.77
C LYS A 62 8.07 -11.58 2.50
N TRP A 63 7.08 -11.49 3.39
CA TRP A 63 6.86 -10.27 4.17
C TRP A 63 8.08 -9.95 5.06
N ARG A 64 8.61 -10.94 5.78
CA ARG A 64 9.82 -10.77 6.60
C ARG A 64 11.04 -10.35 5.77
N SER A 65 11.27 -10.99 4.63
CA SER A 65 12.34 -10.63 3.71
C SER A 65 12.19 -9.19 3.18
N PHE A 66 10.96 -8.78 2.89
CA PHE A 66 10.64 -7.42 2.47
C PHE A 66 10.96 -6.39 3.55
N ILE A 67 10.52 -6.61 4.79
CA ILE A 67 10.84 -5.72 5.92
C ILE A 67 12.36 -5.64 6.12
N SER A 68 13.06 -6.77 6.13
CA SER A 68 14.52 -6.80 6.29
C SER A 68 15.23 -6.02 5.18
N LYS A 69 14.80 -6.16 3.93
CA LYS A 69 15.38 -5.44 2.80
C LYS A 69 15.11 -3.94 2.86
N MET A 70 13.89 -3.53 3.20
CA MET A 70 13.53 -2.12 3.41
C MET A 70 14.40 -1.46 4.48
N ILE A 71 14.62 -2.15 5.61
CA ILE A 71 15.45 -1.67 6.73
C ILE A 71 16.94 -1.56 6.33
N SER A 72 17.41 -2.49 5.49
CA SER A 72 18.78 -2.46 4.95
C SER A 72 19.00 -1.24 4.04
N GLN A 73 18.02 -0.95 3.17
CA GLN A 73 18.10 0.14 2.19
C GLN A 73 17.84 1.53 2.80
N GLU A 74 16.96 1.63 3.80
CA GLU A 74 16.62 2.87 4.48
C GLU A 74 16.79 2.70 6.00
N LYS A 75 18.01 2.96 6.48
CA LYS A 75 18.36 2.80 7.91
C LYS A 75 17.47 3.62 8.85
N GLY A 76 16.90 4.74 8.37
CA GLY A 76 15.96 5.55 9.14
C GLY A 76 14.69 4.80 9.55
N LEU A 77 14.35 3.70 8.87
CA LEU A 77 13.20 2.86 9.23
C LEU A 77 13.41 2.07 10.52
N LYS A 78 14.68 1.83 10.93
CA LYS A 78 15.01 1.15 12.21
C LYS A 78 14.55 1.93 13.43
N SER A 79 14.40 3.24 13.29
CA SER A 79 13.97 4.10 14.39
C SER A 79 12.49 3.98 14.69
N PHE A 80 11.67 3.37 13.81
CA PHE A 80 10.23 3.24 14.02
C PHE A 80 9.89 1.90 14.68
N VAL A 81 9.15 1.94 15.79
CA VAL A 81 8.68 0.74 16.48
C VAL A 81 7.89 -0.14 15.51
N GLY A 82 8.26 -1.42 15.43
CA GLY A 82 7.62 -2.39 14.56
C GLY A 82 7.70 -2.08 13.06
N HIS A 83 8.51 -1.10 12.64
CA HIS A 83 8.59 -0.65 11.24
C HIS A 83 7.22 -0.25 10.66
N TRP A 84 6.35 0.26 11.53
CA TRP A 84 4.95 0.55 11.23
C TRP A 84 4.71 1.40 9.97
N PRO A 85 5.59 2.34 9.54
CA PRO A 85 5.31 3.12 8.34
C PRO A 85 5.28 2.26 7.08
N ILE A 86 6.07 1.19 7.04
CA ILE A 86 6.09 0.24 5.92
C ILE A 86 4.73 -0.46 5.83
N GLU A 87 4.26 -1.00 6.95
CA GLU A 87 2.97 -1.70 7.05
C GLU A 87 1.80 -0.76 6.71
N ALA A 88 1.77 0.42 7.31
CA ALA A 88 0.73 1.42 7.09
C ALA A 88 0.63 1.82 5.62
N TYR A 89 1.78 2.13 4.99
CA TYR A 89 1.80 2.52 3.59
C TYR A 89 1.42 1.35 2.67
N PHE A 90 1.94 0.15 2.92
CA PHE A 90 1.65 -1.01 2.10
C PHE A 90 0.14 -1.32 2.09
N ASP A 91 -0.50 -1.33 3.26
CA ASP A 91 -1.94 -1.53 3.36
C ASP A 91 -2.76 -0.42 2.70
N PHE A 92 -2.32 0.84 2.84
CA PHE A 92 -2.94 1.97 2.12
C PHE A 92 -2.86 1.77 0.61
N TRP A 93 -1.67 1.41 0.11
CA TRP A 93 -1.43 1.17 -1.31
C TRP A 93 -2.30 0.03 -1.84
N THR A 94 -2.38 -1.09 -1.11
CA THR A 94 -3.25 -2.23 -1.45
C THR A 94 -4.72 -1.83 -1.55
N ARG A 95 -5.24 -1.04 -0.60
CA ARG A 95 -6.63 -0.56 -0.65
C ARG A 95 -6.88 0.30 -1.89
N LYS A 96 -5.97 1.22 -2.22
CA LYS A 96 -6.10 2.04 -3.44
C LYS A 96 -6.03 1.20 -4.71
N TYR A 97 -5.18 0.18 -4.74
CA TYR A 97 -5.02 -0.70 -5.89
C TYR A 97 -6.30 -1.52 -6.14
N THR A 98 -6.84 -2.16 -5.09
CA THR A 98 -8.09 -2.94 -5.15
C THR A 98 -9.30 -2.08 -5.55
N THR A 99 -9.45 -0.88 -4.99
CA THR A 99 -10.53 0.05 -5.40
C THR A 99 -10.44 0.42 -6.88
N ARG A 100 -9.23 0.62 -7.41
CA ARG A 100 -9.01 0.91 -8.83
C ARG A 100 -9.40 -0.28 -9.72
N LEU A 101 -9.01 -1.50 -9.34
CA LEU A 101 -9.40 -2.71 -10.07
C LEU A 101 -10.91 -2.90 -10.08
N ALA A 102 -11.58 -2.74 -8.94
CA ALA A 102 -13.04 -2.85 -8.84
C ALA A 102 -13.76 -1.79 -9.72
N SER A 103 -13.21 -0.58 -9.78
CA SER A 103 -13.73 0.49 -10.64
C SER A 103 -13.50 0.20 -12.13
N ALA A 104 -12.34 -0.37 -12.49
CA ALA A 104 -12.03 -0.75 -13.86
C ALA A 104 -12.90 -1.91 -14.36
N SER A 105 -13.19 -2.89 -13.49
CA SER A 105 -14.07 -4.01 -13.80
C SER A 105 -15.50 -3.54 -14.11
N ARG A 106 -16.07 -2.66 -13.27
CA ARG A 106 -17.40 -2.05 -13.48
C ARG A 106 -17.53 -1.30 -14.80
N LYS A 107 -16.47 -0.62 -15.26
CA LYS A 107 -16.47 0.09 -16.55
C LYS A 107 -16.51 -0.87 -17.75
N ARG A 108 -16.00 -2.10 -17.62
CA ARG A 108 -16.05 -3.10 -18.69
C ARG A 108 -17.43 -3.74 -18.81
N THR A 109 -18.08 -4.04 -17.68
CA THR A 109 -19.44 -4.59 -17.68
C THR A 109 -20.48 -3.56 -18.13
N ALA A 110 -20.28 -2.27 -17.85
CA ALA A 110 -21.18 -1.21 -18.33
C ALA A 110 -21.09 -0.95 -19.85
N LYS A 111 -20.01 -1.38 -20.52
CA LYS A 111 -19.89 -1.33 -22.00
C LYS A 111 -20.55 -2.51 -22.71
N VAL A 112 -21.00 -3.52 -21.96
CA VAL A 112 -21.76 -4.66 -22.49
C VAL A 112 -23.21 -4.46 -22.07
N HIS A 113 -23.94 -3.62 -22.80
CA HIS A 113 -25.40 -3.65 -22.78
C HIS A 113 -25.90 -4.26 -24.09
N PRO A 114 -26.87 -5.19 -23.99
CA PRO A 114 -27.19 -6.13 -25.06
C PRO A 114 -27.84 -5.39 -26.22
N SER A 115 -27.35 -5.65 -27.42
CA SER A 115 -28.08 -5.36 -28.64
C SER A 115 -29.50 -5.89 -28.50
N ARG A 116 -30.44 -4.95 -28.50
CA ARG A 116 -31.87 -5.15 -28.56
C ARG A 116 -32.17 -6.05 -29.77
N ILE A 117 -32.36 -7.35 -29.55
CA ILE A 117 -32.91 -8.23 -30.58
C ILE A 117 -34.39 -7.85 -30.69
N GLN A 118 -34.73 -7.01 -31.67
CA GLN A 118 -36.10 -6.94 -32.17
C GLN A 118 -36.33 -8.19 -33.01
N ILE A 119 -36.92 -9.21 -32.39
CA ILE A 119 -37.58 -10.28 -33.14
C ILE A 119 -38.95 -9.72 -33.52
N ASN A 120 -39.08 -9.15 -34.71
CA ASN A 120 -40.40 -8.99 -35.31
C ASN A 120 -40.80 -10.37 -35.85
N LEU A 121 -41.69 -11.03 -35.12
CA LEU A 121 -42.44 -12.18 -35.58
C LEU A 121 -43.78 -11.65 -36.12
N LEU A 122 -44.00 -11.95 -37.41
CA LEU A 122 -45.24 -11.81 -38.20
C LEU A 122 -45.58 -10.41 -38.72
#